data_AF-A0A351DUK6-F1
#
_entry.id   AF-A0A351DUK6-F1
#
_cell.length_a   1.000
_cell.length_b   1.000
_cell.length_c   1.000
_cell.angle_alpha   90.00
_cell.angle_beta   90.00
_cell.angle_gamma   90.00
#
_symmetry.space_group_name_H-M   'P 1'
#
loop_
_entity.id
_entity.type
_entity.pdbx_description
1 polymer ?
#
loop_
_entity_poly.entity_id
_entity_poly.type
_entity_poly.pdbx_seq_one_letter_code
_entity_poly.pdbx_strand_id
1 'polypeptide(L)'
;MEKFFSEINKYIISILMFLAGLGFLTKYLSGDELESQPMAMLYASLALIAVGALAMPVVLEKLSQTAYRGLMAGGALAALALGYAVFYSVDEEIEFRATQERVNKTTIQRLSDIRDAQEMHLELYGNFADSFDSLTAFIQSEVVPVEFSMGSFHDTLSEGESRDQGYVIARGEVAALAETMDLTEEGLLERIANDETAYKVRDTLYTSFFKENFTPEVRKARKLPSVSLDSLYFSPYTGERFVMRFGVVEVGRVPKPSILVQDPTPFGREGVRKDTLRFGSLNDFHRDGNWRN
;
A
#
# COMPACT_ATOMS: atom_id res chain seq x y z
N MET A 1 -69.46 0.80 2.60
CA MET A 1 -67.99 0.81 2.84
C MET A 1 -67.26 -0.18 1.93
N GLU A 2 -67.70 -1.43 1.80
CA GLU A 2 -67.01 -2.45 0.97
C GLU A 2 -66.78 -2.05 -0.50
N LYS A 3 -67.78 -1.47 -1.19
CA LYS A 3 -67.62 -0.99 -2.58
C LYS A 3 -66.52 0.07 -2.73
N PHE A 4 -66.36 0.93 -1.73
CA PHE A 4 -65.35 1.99 -1.73
C PHE A 4 -63.93 1.42 -1.58
N PHE A 5 -63.73 0.48 -0.65
CA PHE A 5 -62.45 -0.21 -0.49
C PHE A 5 -62.08 -1.07 -1.70
N SER A 6 -63.06 -1.70 -2.34
CA SER A 6 -62.84 -2.47 -3.57
C SER A 6 -62.33 -1.60 -4.73
N GLU A 7 -62.87 -0.39 -4.90
CA GLU A 7 -62.37 0.54 -5.92
C GLU A 7 -60.96 1.04 -5.61
N ILE A 8 -60.65 1.37 -4.35
CA ILE A 8 -59.30 1.81 -3.96
C ILE A 8 -58.27 0.69 -4.17
N ASN A 9 -58.64 -0.56 -3.87
CA ASN A 9 -57.73 -1.70 -4.02
C ASN A 9 -57.22 -1.87 -5.46
N LYS A 10 -57.99 -1.47 -6.48
CA LYS A 10 -57.54 -1.51 -7.88
C LYS A 10 -56.37 -0.57 -8.17
N TYR A 11 -56.23 0.51 -7.40
CA TYR A 11 -55.18 1.52 -7.56
C TYR A 11 -54.03 1.33 -6.57
N ILE A 12 -54.06 0.30 -5.71
CA ILE A 12 -53.12 0.18 -4.59
C ILE A 12 -51.66 0.20 -5.03
N ILE A 13 -51.35 -0.43 -6.18
CA ILE A 13 -50.01 -0.46 -6.77
C ILE A 13 -49.62 0.94 -7.27
N SER A 14 -50.50 1.61 -8.02
CA SER A 14 -50.27 2.99 -8.48
C SER A 14 -50.07 3.96 -7.33
N ILE A 15 -50.90 3.87 -6.29
CA ILE A 15 -50.82 4.72 -5.10
C ILE A 15 -49.48 4.49 -4.39
N LEU A 16 -49.07 3.23 -4.22
CA LEU A 16 -47.80 2.90 -3.57
C LEU A 16 -46.60 3.43 -4.36
N MET A 17 -46.60 3.25 -5.69
CA MET A 17 -45.54 3.76 -6.58
C MET A 17 -45.46 5.30 -6.57
N PHE A 18 -46.62 5.97 -6.57
CA PHE A 18 -46.68 7.42 -6.45
C PHE A 18 -46.17 7.90 -5.11
N LEU A 19 -46.60 7.30 -4.00
CA LEU A 19 -46.14 7.68 -2.66
C LEU A 19 -44.63 7.46 -2.49
N ALA A 20 -44.11 6.33 -2.97
CA ALA A 20 -42.68 6.05 -2.97
C ALA A 20 -41.89 7.04 -3.84
N GLY A 21 -42.36 7.28 -5.07
CA GLY A 21 -41.74 8.23 -5.99
C GLY A 21 -41.76 9.66 -5.46
N LEU A 22 -42.90 10.14 -4.95
CA LEU A 22 -43.01 11.43 -4.30
C LEU A 22 -42.12 11.52 -3.06
N GLY A 23 -42.03 10.47 -2.25
CA GLY A 23 -41.14 10.44 -1.07
C GLY A 23 -39.66 10.57 -1.44
N PHE A 24 -39.21 9.90 -2.52
CA PHE A 24 -37.84 10.08 -3.00
C PHE A 24 -37.63 11.44 -3.66
N LEU A 25 -38.63 11.97 -4.37
CA LEU A 25 -38.53 13.29 -5.00
C LEU A 25 -38.44 14.40 -3.93
N THR A 26 -39.28 14.34 -2.90
CA THR A 26 -39.23 15.33 -1.80
C THR A 26 -37.90 15.26 -1.06
N LYS A 27 -37.36 14.05 -0.82
CA LYS A 27 -36.04 13.87 -0.23
C LYS A 27 -34.91 14.41 -1.12
N TYR A 28 -34.99 14.17 -2.43
CA TYR A 28 -34.01 14.71 -3.37
C TYR A 28 -34.04 16.25 -3.40
N LEU A 29 -35.24 16.84 -3.43
CA LEU A 29 -35.44 18.29 -3.43
C LEU A 29 -35.11 18.95 -2.08
N SER A 30 -35.04 18.18 -0.98
CA SER A 30 -34.62 18.69 0.33
C SER A 30 -33.10 18.70 0.54
N GLY A 31 -32.30 18.32 -0.47
CA GLY A 31 -30.85 18.44 -0.41
C GLY A 31 -30.40 19.90 -0.31
N ASP A 32 -29.51 20.18 0.63
CA ASP A 32 -28.90 21.50 0.83
C ASP A 32 -27.44 21.50 0.33
N GLU A 33 -26.78 22.67 0.26
CA GLU A 33 -25.42 22.84 -0.27
C GLU A 33 -24.34 21.95 0.39
N LEU A 34 -24.61 21.44 1.60
CA LEU A 34 -23.73 20.56 2.36
C LEU A 34 -23.89 19.06 2.06
N GLU A 35 -25.03 18.63 1.52
CA GLU A 35 -25.29 17.22 1.18
C GLU A 35 -25.76 17.09 -0.28
N SER A 36 -24.82 16.91 -1.20
CA SER A 36 -25.14 16.61 -2.59
C SER A 36 -25.93 15.30 -2.70
N GLN A 37 -27.20 15.39 -3.07
CA GLN A 37 -28.06 14.20 -3.25
C GLN A 37 -27.73 13.50 -4.58
N PRO A 38 -27.70 12.15 -4.62
CA PRO A 38 -27.35 11.42 -5.83
C PRO A 38 -28.43 11.58 -6.91
N MET A 39 -28.03 11.93 -8.13
CA MET A 39 -28.92 12.06 -9.31
C MET A 39 -29.75 10.81 -9.58
N ALA A 40 -29.24 9.63 -9.21
CA ALA A 40 -29.96 8.37 -9.31
C ALA A 40 -31.30 8.38 -8.54
N MET A 41 -31.38 9.10 -7.41
CA MET A 41 -32.61 9.23 -6.63
C MET A 41 -33.66 10.04 -7.38
N LEU A 42 -33.27 11.11 -8.06
CA LEU A 42 -34.16 11.87 -8.93
C LEU A 42 -34.70 10.98 -10.06
N TYR A 43 -33.83 10.27 -10.78
CA TYR A 43 -34.27 9.38 -11.86
C TYR A 43 -35.18 8.26 -11.35
N ALA A 44 -34.87 7.66 -10.20
CA ALA A 44 -35.71 6.64 -9.59
C ALA A 44 -37.10 7.19 -9.19
N SER A 45 -37.15 8.40 -8.59
CA SER A 45 -38.41 9.04 -8.22
C SER A 45 -39.32 9.32 -9.42
N LEU A 46 -38.76 9.90 -10.50
CA LEU A 46 -39.48 10.20 -11.73
C LEU A 46 -39.94 8.91 -12.41
N ALA A 47 -39.11 7.88 -12.43
CA ALA A 47 -39.46 6.57 -12.97
C ALA A 47 -40.63 5.92 -12.19
N LEU A 48 -40.59 5.94 -10.86
CA LEU A 48 -41.66 5.39 -10.02
C LEU A 48 -42.99 6.13 -10.22
N ILE A 49 -42.95 7.46 -10.33
CA ILE A 49 -44.15 8.27 -10.64
C ILE A 49 -44.71 7.91 -12.02
N ALA A 50 -43.84 7.81 -13.03
CA ALA A 50 -44.25 7.43 -14.39
C ALA A 50 -44.85 6.02 -14.44
N VAL A 51 -44.22 5.04 -13.78
CA VAL A 51 -44.72 3.66 -13.67
C VAL A 51 -46.05 3.64 -12.91
N GLY A 52 -46.16 4.40 -11.81
CA GLY A 52 -47.40 4.53 -11.05
C GLY A 52 -48.56 5.09 -11.88
N ALA A 53 -48.29 6.07 -12.74
CA ALA A 53 -49.28 6.64 -13.66
C ALA A 53 -49.70 5.66 -14.74
N LEU A 54 -48.74 4.95 -15.35
CA LEU A 54 -49.00 3.94 -16.37
C LEU A 54 -49.76 2.72 -15.81
N ALA A 55 -49.53 2.35 -14.55
CA ALA A 55 -50.19 1.24 -13.88
C ALA A 55 -51.64 1.52 -13.45
N MET A 56 -52.14 2.75 -13.63
CA MET A 56 -53.51 3.09 -13.23
C MET A 56 -54.53 2.33 -14.09
N PRO A 57 -55.54 1.67 -13.48
CA PRO A 57 -56.62 1.00 -14.20
C PRO A 57 -57.24 1.82 -15.33
N VAL A 58 -57.56 3.11 -15.09
CA VAL A 58 -58.14 4.00 -16.12
C VAL A 58 -57.20 4.22 -17.32
N VAL A 59 -55.89 4.25 -17.09
CA VAL A 59 -54.89 4.40 -18.16
C VAL A 59 -54.77 3.11 -18.94
N LEU A 60 -54.73 1.97 -18.24
CA LEU A 60 -54.68 0.63 -18.84
C LEU A 60 -55.93 0.31 -19.67
N GLU A 61 -57.11 0.71 -19.20
CA GLU A 61 -58.39 0.52 -19.92
C GLU A 61 -58.44 1.29 -21.26
N LYS A 62 -57.75 2.44 -21.33
CA LYS A 62 -57.67 3.26 -22.55
C LYS A 62 -56.55 2.83 -23.49
N LEU A 63 -55.69 1.92 -23.06
CA LEU A 63 -54.52 1.51 -23.83
C LEU A 63 -54.89 0.44 -24.87
N SER A 64 -54.46 0.63 -26.12
CA SER A 64 -54.64 -0.41 -27.14
C SER A 64 -53.73 -1.61 -26.87
N GLN A 65 -54.12 -2.79 -27.37
CA GLN A 65 -53.33 -4.01 -27.20
C GLN A 65 -51.92 -3.89 -27.80
N THR A 66 -51.78 -3.16 -28.91
CA THR A 66 -50.48 -2.87 -29.55
C THR A 66 -49.62 -1.97 -28.67
N ALA A 67 -50.21 -0.91 -28.08
CA ALA A 67 -49.49 -0.02 -27.17
C ALA A 67 -49.01 -0.76 -25.92
N TYR A 68 -49.83 -1.65 -25.37
CA TYR A 68 -49.49 -2.43 -24.17
C TYR A 68 -48.32 -3.38 -24.45
N ARG A 69 -48.35 -4.10 -25.58
CA ARG A 69 -47.25 -4.97 -26.01
C ARG A 69 -45.96 -4.20 -26.28
N GLY A 70 -46.07 -3.02 -26.89
CA GLY A 70 -44.92 -2.12 -27.11
C GLY A 70 -44.30 -1.65 -25.80
N LEU A 71 -45.12 -1.26 -24.83
CA LEU A 71 -44.67 -0.84 -23.50
C LEU A 71 -44.00 -2.00 -22.75
N MET A 72 -44.56 -3.20 -22.81
CA MET A 72 -43.95 -4.41 -22.23
C MET A 72 -42.60 -4.74 -22.87
N ALA A 73 -42.50 -4.71 -24.21
CA ALA A 73 -41.26 -4.98 -24.91
C ALA A 73 -40.18 -3.92 -24.62
N GLY A 74 -40.56 -2.64 -24.65
CA GLY A 74 -39.67 -1.52 -24.32
C GLY A 74 -39.21 -1.56 -22.86
N GLY A 75 -40.11 -1.86 -21.93
CA GLY A 75 -39.78 -2.04 -20.52
C GLY A 75 -38.84 -3.21 -20.27
N ALA A 76 -39.06 -4.35 -20.95
CA ALA A 76 -38.15 -5.50 -20.87
C ALA A 76 -36.75 -5.17 -21.41
N LEU A 77 -36.66 -4.49 -22.55
CA LEU A 77 -35.38 -4.03 -23.10
C LEU A 77 -34.68 -3.03 -22.18
N ALA A 78 -35.42 -2.08 -21.61
CA ALA A 78 -34.89 -1.11 -20.65
C ALA A 78 -34.38 -1.82 -19.38
N ALA A 79 -35.12 -2.81 -18.87
CA ALA A 79 -34.70 -3.60 -17.71
C ALA A 79 -33.42 -4.40 -17.99
N LEU A 80 -33.30 -5.00 -19.18
CA LEU A 80 -32.06 -5.69 -19.60
C LEU A 80 -30.89 -4.72 -19.75
N ALA A 81 -31.11 -3.54 -20.36
CA ALA A 81 -30.09 -2.53 -20.53
C ALA A 81 -29.60 -1.97 -19.18
N LEU A 82 -30.52 -1.67 -18.26
CA LEU A 82 -30.20 -1.24 -16.90
C LEU A 82 -29.49 -2.35 -16.11
N GLY A 83 -29.95 -3.60 -16.23
CA GLY A 83 -29.30 -4.75 -15.61
C GLY A 83 -27.85 -4.91 -16.09
N TYR A 84 -27.61 -4.77 -17.40
CA TYR A 84 -26.27 -4.78 -17.97
C TYR A 84 -25.41 -3.59 -17.48
N ALA A 85 -25.97 -2.39 -17.43
CA ALA A 85 -25.27 -1.20 -16.95
C ALA A 85 -24.84 -1.32 -15.47
N VAL A 86 -25.72 -1.87 -14.62
CA VAL A 86 -25.39 -2.14 -13.21
C VAL A 86 -24.28 -3.19 -13.10
N PHE A 87 -24.37 -4.28 -13.85
CA PHE A 87 -23.35 -5.32 -13.86
C PHE A 87 -21.98 -4.77 -14.27
N TYR A 88 -21.93 -4.04 -15.39
CA TYR A 88 -20.70 -3.42 -15.88
C TYR A 88 -20.10 -2.41 -14.89
N SER A 89 -20.93 -1.58 -14.25
CA SER A 89 -20.48 -0.61 -13.25
C SER A 89 -19.86 -1.27 -12.01
N VAL A 90 -20.38 -2.43 -11.59
CA VAL A 90 -19.83 -3.16 -10.45
C VAL A 90 -18.50 -3.81 -10.82
N ASP A 91 -18.41 -4.43 -12.00
CA ASP A 91 -17.17 -5.04 -12.49
C ASP A 91 -16.04 -4.00 -12.62
N GLU A 92 -16.31 -2.83 -13.19
CA GLU A 92 -15.34 -1.74 -13.30
C GLU A 92 -14.84 -1.27 -11.92
N GLU A 93 -15.73 -1.19 -10.93
CA GLU A 93 -15.38 -0.82 -9.56
C GLU A 93 -14.51 -1.89 -8.89
N ILE A 94 -14.80 -3.18 -9.11
CA ILE A 94 -14.01 -4.30 -8.59
C ILE A 94 -12.60 -4.27 -9.21
N GLU A 95 -12.49 -4.15 -10.52
CA GLU A 95 -11.21 -4.08 -11.22
C GLU A 95 -10.40 -2.85 -10.81
N PHE A 96 -11.05 -1.71 -10.63
CA PHE A 96 -10.42 -0.49 -10.15
C PHE A 96 -9.83 -0.69 -8.76
N ARG A 97 -10.59 -1.25 -7.80
CA ARG A 97 -10.13 -1.52 -6.44
C ARG A 97 -8.98 -2.53 -6.41
N ALA A 98 -9.10 -3.62 -7.16
CA ALA A 98 -8.05 -4.63 -7.26
C ALA A 98 -6.75 -4.05 -7.85
N THR A 99 -6.87 -3.19 -8.88
CA THR A 99 -5.74 -2.48 -9.48
C THR A 99 -5.13 -1.49 -8.49
N GLN A 100 -5.95 -0.71 -7.78
CA GLN A 100 -5.51 0.23 -6.78
C GLN A 100 -4.75 -0.48 -5.65
N GLU A 101 -5.27 -1.57 -5.12
CA GLU A 101 -4.62 -2.36 -4.07
C GLU A 101 -3.27 -2.90 -4.55
N ARG A 102 -3.22 -3.48 -5.76
CA ARG A 102 -1.99 -4.00 -6.35
C ARG A 102 -0.93 -2.91 -6.53
N VAL A 103 -1.30 -1.78 -7.13
CA VAL A 103 -0.39 -0.65 -7.38
C VAL A 103 0.08 -0.05 -6.07
N ASN A 104 -0.83 0.17 -5.11
CA ASN A 104 -0.49 0.74 -3.81
C ASN A 104 0.44 -0.20 -3.05
N LYS A 105 0.21 -1.51 -3.05
CA LYS A 105 1.09 -2.49 -2.42
C LYS A 105 2.51 -2.42 -2.97
N THR A 106 2.68 -2.38 -4.29
CA THR A 106 4.01 -2.25 -4.91
C THR A 106 4.64 -0.88 -4.59
N THR A 107 3.87 0.19 -4.61
CA THR A 107 4.34 1.55 -4.32
C THR A 107 4.80 1.68 -2.87
N ILE A 108 3.98 1.20 -1.92
CA ILE A 108 4.31 1.15 -0.48
C ILE A 108 5.59 0.36 -0.27
N GLN A 109 5.72 -0.80 -0.91
CA GLN A 109 6.93 -1.61 -0.77
C GLN A 109 8.18 -0.85 -1.25
N ARG A 110 8.14 -0.24 -2.44
CA ARG A 110 9.25 0.56 -2.97
C ARG A 110 9.58 1.74 -2.05
N LEU A 111 8.57 2.45 -1.56
CA LEU A 111 8.74 3.56 -0.62
C LEU A 111 9.36 3.09 0.71
N SER A 112 8.94 1.93 1.23
CA SER A 112 9.56 1.33 2.43
C SER A 112 11.02 0.96 2.17
N ASP A 113 11.33 0.34 1.03
CA ASP A 113 12.69 -0.06 0.70
C ASP A 113 13.63 1.16 0.54
N ILE A 114 13.12 2.25 -0.06
CA ILE A 114 13.84 3.53 -0.15
C ILE A 114 14.04 4.14 1.23
N ARG A 115 13.02 4.11 2.08
CA ARG A 115 13.10 4.62 3.46
C ARG A 115 14.17 3.87 4.24
N ASP A 116 14.15 2.54 4.22
CA ASP A 116 15.09 1.72 5.00
C ASP A 116 16.54 1.97 4.55
N ALA A 117 16.78 2.15 3.24
CA ALA A 117 18.08 2.53 2.70
C ALA A 117 18.51 3.94 3.13
N GLN A 118 17.59 4.92 3.11
CA GLN A 118 17.84 6.28 3.56
C GLN A 118 18.12 6.37 5.06
N GLU A 119 17.44 5.54 5.86
CA GLU A 119 17.68 5.46 7.30
C GLU A 119 19.05 4.89 7.63
N MET A 120 19.48 3.83 6.94
CA MET A 120 20.84 3.31 7.08
C MET A 120 21.90 4.34 6.64
N HIS A 121 21.65 5.06 5.55
CA HIS A 121 22.56 6.12 5.12
C HIS A 121 22.66 7.24 6.17
N LEU A 122 21.53 7.64 6.77
CA LEU A 122 21.49 8.60 7.86
C LEU A 122 22.26 8.11 9.10
N GLU A 123 22.14 6.83 9.44
CA GLU A 123 22.83 6.22 10.58
C GLU A 123 24.35 6.24 10.39
N LEU A 124 24.84 5.93 9.19
CA LEU A 124 26.27 5.83 8.91
C LEU A 124 26.95 7.18 8.65
N TYR A 125 26.27 8.10 7.95
CA TYR A 125 26.87 9.37 7.52
C TYR A 125 26.34 10.60 8.25
N GLY A 126 25.23 10.48 9.00
CA GLY A 126 24.60 11.60 9.70
C GLY A 126 23.70 12.49 8.83
N ASN A 127 23.57 12.19 7.54
CA ASN A 127 22.67 12.87 6.60
C ASN A 127 21.97 11.87 5.67
N PHE A 128 20.86 12.26 5.04
CA PHE A 128 20.24 11.49 3.96
C PHE A 128 21.07 11.57 2.68
N ALA A 129 20.93 10.58 1.80
CA ALA A 129 21.46 10.65 0.44
C ALA A 129 20.66 11.70 -0.35
N ASP A 130 21.37 12.65 -0.97
CA ASP A 130 20.82 13.86 -1.61
C ASP A 130 20.09 13.60 -2.94
N SER A 131 20.24 12.40 -3.48
CA SER A 131 19.74 11.98 -4.77
C SER A 131 19.58 10.46 -4.79
N PHE A 132 18.70 9.97 -5.66
CA PHE A 132 18.54 8.53 -5.87
C PHE A 132 19.80 7.88 -6.45
N ASP A 133 20.63 8.63 -7.19
CA ASP A 133 21.87 8.10 -7.76
C ASP A 133 22.91 7.92 -6.65
N SER A 134 23.05 8.89 -5.75
CA SER A 134 23.85 8.75 -4.52
C SER A 134 23.33 7.61 -3.63
N LEU A 135 22.02 7.48 -3.49
CA LEU A 135 21.42 6.38 -2.73
C LEU A 135 21.73 5.02 -3.36
N THR A 136 21.73 4.92 -4.68
CA THR A 136 22.09 3.69 -5.40
C THR A 136 23.54 3.32 -5.19
N ALA A 137 24.45 4.30 -5.29
CA ALA A 137 25.86 4.08 -5.02
C ALA A 137 26.08 3.58 -3.59
N PHE A 138 25.39 4.18 -2.61
CA PHE A 138 25.40 3.72 -1.23
C PHE A 138 24.89 2.28 -1.09
N ILE A 139 23.73 1.95 -1.67
CA ILE A 139 23.12 0.62 -1.57
C ILE A 139 24.09 -0.48 -2.03
N GLN A 140 24.92 -0.19 -3.03
CA GLN A 140 25.88 -1.12 -3.60
C GLN A 140 27.24 -1.13 -2.88
N SER A 141 27.58 -0.08 -2.14
CA SER A 141 28.87 0.05 -1.45
C SER A 141 28.98 -0.87 -0.23
N GLU A 142 30.17 -1.43 0.01
CA GLU A 142 30.44 -2.30 1.16
C GLU A 142 30.83 -1.46 2.39
N VAL A 143 29.87 -0.73 2.94
CA VAL A 143 30.07 0.22 4.06
C VAL A 143 29.15 -0.05 5.25
N VAL A 144 28.24 -1.02 5.14
CA VAL A 144 27.34 -1.39 6.23
C VAL A 144 28.08 -2.32 7.18
N PRO A 145 28.27 -1.95 8.47
CA PRO A 145 28.95 -2.79 9.44
C PRO A 145 28.04 -3.95 9.88
N VAL A 146 28.60 -5.16 9.92
CA VAL A 146 27.96 -6.36 10.47
C VAL A 146 28.89 -6.98 11.49
N GLU A 147 28.35 -7.23 12.68
CA GLU A 147 29.08 -7.94 13.73
C GLU A 147 29.30 -9.40 13.31
N PHE A 148 30.56 -9.74 13.13
CA PHE A 148 30.99 -11.11 12.88
C PHE A 148 31.47 -11.73 14.19
N SER A 149 30.80 -12.80 14.61
CA SER A 149 31.14 -13.54 15.81
C SER A 149 31.24 -15.04 15.50
N MET A 150 32.35 -15.66 15.93
CA MET A 150 32.57 -17.09 15.79
C MET A 150 33.12 -17.69 17.09
N GLY A 151 32.60 -18.86 17.45
CA GLY A 151 32.87 -19.54 18.72
C GLY A 151 32.14 -18.94 19.92
N SER A 152 31.87 -19.78 20.91
CA SER A 152 31.12 -19.48 22.13
C SER A 152 32.03 -19.22 23.33
N PHE A 153 31.73 -18.20 24.13
CA PHE A 153 32.38 -18.09 25.43
C PHE A 153 31.77 -19.14 26.37
N HIS A 154 32.61 -20.01 26.94
CA HIS A 154 32.16 -20.96 27.95
C HIS A 154 32.01 -20.26 29.31
N ASP A 155 31.16 -20.81 30.18
CA ASP A 155 30.90 -20.28 31.53
C ASP A 155 32.16 -20.19 32.42
N THR A 156 33.25 -20.86 32.05
CA THR A 156 34.52 -20.86 32.79
C THR A 156 35.40 -19.66 32.53
N LEU A 157 35.23 -18.94 31.42
CA LEU A 157 36.03 -17.76 31.09
C LEU A 157 35.18 -16.72 30.37
N SER A 158 34.99 -15.56 31.00
CA SER A 158 34.17 -14.49 30.43
C SER A 158 34.79 -13.90 29.17
N GLU A 159 33.99 -13.18 28.37
CA GLU A 159 34.47 -12.47 27.18
C GLU A 159 35.56 -11.45 27.52
N GLY A 160 35.43 -10.73 28.64
CA GLY A 160 36.43 -9.78 29.11
C GLY A 160 37.76 -10.45 29.43
N GLU A 161 37.73 -11.55 30.20
CA GLU A 161 38.93 -12.31 30.53
C GLU A 161 39.57 -12.95 29.30
N SER A 162 38.76 -13.38 28.33
CA SER A 162 39.22 -13.93 27.05
C SER A 162 39.93 -12.86 26.21
N ARG A 163 39.43 -11.61 26.21
CA ARG A 163 40.10 -10.47 25.58
C ARG A 163 41.43 -10.17 26.27
N ASP A 164 41.45 -10.11 27.60
CA ASP A 164 42.66 -9.82 28.38
C ASP A 164 43.75 -10.87 28.18
N GLN A 165 43.37 -12.13 27.95
CA GLN A 165 44.29 -13.23 27.68
C GLN A 165 44.67 -13.37 26.20
N GLY A 166 44.15 -12.51 25.31
CA GLY A 166 44.49 -12.52 23.88
C GLY A 166 43.80 -13.61 23.07
N TYR A 167 42.73 -14.21 23.59
CA TYR A 167 41.96 -15.24 22.89
C TYR A 167 40.88 -14.68 21.97
N VAL A 168 40.61 -13.38 22.00
CA VAL A 168 39.69 -12.73 21.06
C VAL A 168 40.48 -12.09 19.94
N ILE A 169 40.28 -12.57 18.71
CA ILE A 169 41.01 -12.16 17.51
C ILE A 169 40.06 -11.61 16.44
N ALA A 170 40.58 -10.72 15.59
CA ALA A 170 39.87 -10.25 14.40
C ALA A 170 39.96 -11.28 13.27
N ARG A 171 39.06 -11.18 12.28
CA ARG A 171 39.01 -12.13 11.16
C ARG A 171 40.31 -12.12 10.34
N GLY A 172 40.91 -10.95 10.17
CA GLY A 172 42.18 -10.79 9.44
C GLY A 172 43.40 -11.42 10.13
N GLU A 173 43.32 -11.72 11.43
CA GLU A 173 44.44 -12.27 12.22
C GLU A 173 44.46 -13.82 12.19
N VAL A 174 43.34 -14.43 11.78
CA VAL A 174 43.17 -15.89 11.81
C VAL A 174 44.20 -16.61 10.95
N ALA A 175 44.49 -16.09 9.76
CA ALA A 175 45.45 -16.73 8.84
C ALA A 175 46.86 -16.80 9.44
N ALA A 176 47.33 -15.71 10.04
CA ALA A 176 48.65 -15.65 10.69
C ALA A 176 48.69 -16.57 11.93
N LEU A 177 47.63 -16.59 12.73
CA LEU A 177 47.55 -17.48 13.90
C LEU A 177 47.52 -18.96 13.47
N ALA A 178 46.78 -19.30 12.42
CA ALA A 178 46.72 -20.65 11.89
C ALA A 178 48.11 -21.15 11.47
N GLU A 179 48.91 -20.31 10.82
CA GLU A 179 50.30 -20.62 10.44
C GLU A 179 51.16 -20.95 11.66
N THR A 180 51.05 -20.20 12.77
CA THR A 180 51.79 -20.50 14.01
C THR A 180 51.40 -21.82 14.67
N MET A 181 50.22 -22.34 14.33
CA MET A 181 49.66 -23.59 14.88
C MET A 181 49.80 -24.77 13.92
N ASP A 182 50.52 -24.62 12.80
CA ASP A 182 50.62 -25.61 11.71
C ASP A 182 49.23 -26.03 11.16
N LEU A 183 48.30 -25.08 11.08
CA LEU A 183 46.94 -25.26 10.55
C LEU A 183 46.69 -24.39 9.32
N THR A 184 45.69 -24.75 8.51
CA THR A 184 45.13 -23.85 7.49
C THR A 184 44.16 -22.85 8.14
N GLU A 185 43.90 -21.71 7.48
CA GLU A 185 42.93 -20.72 7.96
C GLU A 185 41.55 -21.37 8.16
N GLU A 186 41.09 -22.15 7.17
CA GLU A 186 39.82 -22.89 7.25
C GLU A 186 39.82 -23.91 8.38
N GLY A 187 40.95 -24.59 8.60
CA GLY A 187 41.09 -25.58 9.66
C GLY A 187 41.04 -24.96 11.05
N LEU A 188 41.65 -23.79 11.25
CA LEU A 188 41.55 -23.07 12.52
C LEU A 188 40.11 -22.54 12.75
N LEU A 189 39.46 -22.04 11.70
CA LEU A 189 38.07 -21.55 11.79
C LEU A 189 37.08 -22.66 12.14
N GLU A 190 37.24 -23.84 11.56
CA GLU A 190 36.41 -25.00 11.90
C GLU A 190 36.57 -25.37 13.39
N ARG A 191 37.81 -25.39 13.89
CA ARG A 191 38.08 -25.65 15.30
C ARG A 191 37.53 -24.57 16.22
N ILE A 192 37.61 -23.29 15.83
CA ILE A 192 37.00 -22.18 16.59
C ILE A 192 35.48 -22.32 16.58
N ALA A 193 34.87 -22.66 15.45
CA ALA A 193 33.43 -22.84 15.32
C ALA A 193 32.90 -24.02 16.15
N ASN A 194 33.71 -25.08 16.29
CA ASN A 194 33.41 -26.24 17.11
C ASN A 194 33.84 -26.09 18.58
N ASP A 195 34.28 -24.89 18.99
CA ASP A 195 34.77 -24.59 20.35
C ASP A 195 35.95 -25.48 20.81
N GLU A 196 36.74 -25.99 19.88
CA GLU A 196 37.92 -26.85 20.15
C GLU A 196 39.18 -26.04 20.52
N THR A 197 39.10 -24.71 20.48
CA THR A 197 40.19 -23.80 20.83
C THR A 197 39.74 -22.73 21.82
N ALA A 198 40.69 -22.17 22.57
CA ALA A 198 40.43 -21.00 23.40
C ALA A 198 40.08 -19.76 22.54
N TYR A 199 40.58 -19.68 21.31
CA TYR A 199 40.38 -18.54 20.42
C TYR A 199 38.93 -18.35 20.00
N LYS A 200 38.52 -17.10 19.85
CA LYS A 200 37.20 -16.65 19.43
C LYS A 200 37.37 -15.50 18.45
N VAL A 201 36.62 -15.52 17.35
CA VAL A 201 36.67 -14.42 16.37
C VAL A 201 35.59 -13.43 16.71
N ARG A 202 35.97 -12.17 16.93
CA ARG A 202 35.06 -11.03 17.06
C ARG A 202 35.58 -9.93 16.15
N ASP A 203 34.79 -9.57 15.15
CA ASP A 203 35.18 -8.56 14.17
C ASP A 203 33.97 -7.78 13.66
N THR A 204 34.21 -6.61 13.08
CA THR A 204 33.21 -5.85 12.33
C THR A 204 33.56 -5.95 10.85
N LEU A 205 32.77 -6.71 10.12
CA LEU A 205 32.91 -6.82 8.66
C LEU A 205 32.02 -5.80 7.98
N TYR A 206 32.41 -5.38 6.79
CA TYR A 206 31.61 -4.47 5.99
C TYR A 206 30.96 -5.22 4.82
N THR A 207 29.68 -4.96 4.64
CA THR A 207 28.85 -5.51 3.56
C THR A 207 28.07 -4.38 2.91
N SER A 208 27.26 -4.69 1.91
CA SER A 208 26.40 -3.70 1.26
C SER A 208 24.97 -3.82 1.76
N PHE A 209 24.25 -2.69 1.77
CA PHE A 209 22.82 -2.69 2.08
C PHE A 209 22.06 -3.63 1.13
N PHE A 210 22.50 -3.72 -0.12
CA PHE A 210 21.96 -4.66 -1.10
C PHE A 210 22.06 -6.13 -0.63
N LYS A 211 23.24 -6.57 -0.20
CA LYS A 211 23.46 -7.95 0.27
C LYS A 211 22.54 -8.30 1.45
N GLU A 212 22.43 -7.38 2.40
CA GLU A 212 21.68 -7.58 3.65
C GLU A 212 20.16 -7.46 3.52
N ASN A 213 19.65 -6.84 2.43
CA ASN A 213 18.22 -6.52 2.33
C ASN A 213 17.57 -6.92 1.00
N PHE A 214 18.29 -6.83 -0.12
CA PHE A 214 17.70 -6.89 -1.47
C PHE A 214 18.01 -8.18 -2.24
N THR A 215 18.89 -9.04 -1.74
CA THR A 215 19.16 -10.35 -2.33
C THR A 215 17.89 -11.22 -2.35
N PRO A 216 17.71 -12.06 -3.39
CA PRO A 216 16.53 -12.94 -3.49
C PRO A 216 16.32 -13.82 -2.25
N GLU A 217 17.41 -14.28 -1.64
CA GLU A 217 17.42 -15.13 -0.45
C GLU A 217 16.85 -14.39 0.75
N VAL A 218 17.34 -13.17 1.02
CA VAL A 218 16.85 -12.32 2.12
C VAL A 218 15.39 -11.93 1.89
N ARG A 219 15.04 -11.51 0.67
CA ARG A 219 13.66 -11.15 0.33
C ARG A 219 12.69 -12.30 0.56
N LYS A 220 13.05 -13.50 0.11
CA LYS A 220 12.25 -14.72 0.32
C LYS A 220 12.12 -15.05 1.81
N ALA A 221 13.21 -14.97 2.58
CA ALA A 221 13.19 -15.21 4.03
C ALA A 221 12.25 -14.23 4.77
N ARG A 222 12.23 -12.96 4.35
CA ARG A 222 11.37 -11.90 4.91
C ARG A 222 9.96 -11.85 4.30
N LYS A 223 9.62 -12.75 3.36
CA LYS A 223 8.35 -12.75 2.60
C LYS A 223 8.07 -11.43 1.87
N LEU A 224 9.13 -10.78 1.42
CA LEU A 224 9.08 -9.55 0.63
C LEU A 224 9.22 -9.87 -0.87
N PRO A 225 8.63 -9.05 -1.76
CA PRO A 225 8.83 -9.23 -3.20
C PRO A 225 10.29 -8.93 -3.58
N SER A 226 10.72 -9.47 -4.71
CA SER A 226 12.02 -9.15 -5.30
C SER A 226 12.09 -7.67 -5.69
N VAL A 227 13.29 -7.09 -5.59
CA VAL A 227 13.53 -5.69 -5.95
C VAL A 227 14.57 -5.57 -7.06
N SER A 228 14.32 -4.62 -7.96
CA SER A 228 15.26 -4.19 -9.00
C SER A 228 15.56 -2.71 -8.78
N LEU A 229 16.85 -2.37 -8.70
CA LEU A 229 17.31 -1.00 -8.47
C LEU A 229 16.88 -0.04 -9.60
N ASP A 230 16.85 -0.52 -10.84
CA ASP A 230 16.45 0.28 -12.01
C ASP A 230 15.00 0.76 -11.90
N SER A 231 14.14 -0.01 -11.25
CA SER A 231 12.72 0.30 -11.10
C SER A 231 12.34 0.86 -9.73
N LEU A 232 13.26 0.81 -8.76
CA LEU A 232 13.00 1.09 -7.35
C LEU A 232 12.45 2.51 -7.14
N TYR A 233 12.99 3.48 -7.87
CA TYR A 233 12.70 4.90 -7.68
C TYR A 233 11.56 5.43 -8.54
N PHE A 234 10.81 4.54 -9.20
CA PHE A 234 9.76 4.91 -10.14
C PHE A 234 8.40 4.41 -9.66
N SER A 235 7.33 5.15 -9.98
CA SER A 235 5.97 4.70 -9.75
C SER A 235 5.69 3.46 -10.59
N PRO A 236 5.16 2.37 -10.01
CA PRO A 236 4.85 1.16 -10.77
C PRO A 236 3.68 1.35 -11.74
N TYR A 237 2.94 2.44 -11.63
CA TYR A 237 1.81 2.75 -12.50
C TYR A 237 2.22 3.56 -13.73
N THR A 238 2.90 4.69 -13.52
CA THR A 238 3.24 5.64 -14.60
C THR A 238 4.69 5.51 -15.09
N GLY A 239 5.56 4.91 -14.28
CA GLY A 239 7.00 4.95 -14.52
C GLY A 239 7.65 6.31 -14.22
N GLU A 240 6.91 7.27 -13.67
CA GLU A 240 7.50 8.55 -13.25
C GLU A 240 8.36 8.38 -12.00
N ARG A 241 9.47 9.13 -11.91
CA ARG A 241 10.38 9.05 -10.77
C ARG A 241 9.70 9.66 -9.54
N PHE A 242 9.85 9.02 -8.39
CA PHE A 242 9.38 9.57 -7.13
C PHE A 242 9.99 10.93 -6.84
N VAL A 243 9.26 11.76 -6.12
CA VAL A 243 9.73 13.09 -5.72
C VAL A 243 10.41 12.95 -4.37
N MET A 244 11.70 13.27 -4.30
CA MET A 244 12.48 13.33 -3.06
C MET A 244 12.77 14.79 -2.69
N ARG A 245 12.53 15.15 -1.44
CA ARG A 245 12.81 16.48 -0.88
C ARG A 245 13.46 16.35 0.48
N PHE A 246 14.25 17.34 0.83
CA PHE A 246 14.95 17.41 2.10
C PHE A 246 14.61 18.70 2.83
N GLY A 247 14.77 18.67 4.14
CA GLY A 247 14.60 19.82 5.00
C GLY A 247 15.35 19.63 6.31
N VAL A 248 15.13 20.58 7.21
CA VAL A 248 15.60 20.51 8.59
C VAL A 248 14.41 20.87 9.47
N VAL A 249 14.11 20.00 10.43
CA VAL A 249 13.07 20.24 11.44
C VAL A 249 13.74 20.43 12.79
N GLU A 250 13.35 21.47 13.51
CA GLU A 250 13.83 21.71 14.86
C GLU A 250 13.05 20.84 15.86
N VAL A 251 13.75 19.93 16.55
CA VAL A 251 13.17 19.14 17.62
C VAL A 251 13.86 19.50 18.92
N GLY A 252 13.15 20.18 19.81
CA GLY A 252 13.70 20.58 21.11
C GLY A 252 14.96 21.46 20.98
N ARG A 253 14.97 22.38 20.00
CA ARG A 253 16.11 23.27 19.65
C ARG A 253 17.32 22.57 19.04
N VAL A 254 17.21 21.29 18.70
CA VAL A 254 18.24 20.57 17.93
C VAL A 254 17.77 20.47 16.47
N PRO A 255 18.53 21.01 15.50
CA PRO A 255 18.21 20.84 14.10
C PRO A 255 18.43 19.38 13.71
N LYS A 256 17.41 18.75 13.12
CA LYS A 256 17.50 17.38 12.61
C LYS A 256 17.15 17.33 11.13
N PRO A 257 17.90 16.56 10.31
CA PRO A 257 17.58 16.41 8.91
C PRO A 257 16.20 15.75 8.76
N SER A 258 15.43 16.22 7.79
CA SER A 258 14.13 15.66 7.41
C SER A 258 14.10 15.33 5.93
N ILE A 259 13.29 14.33 5.58
CA ILE A 259 13.14 13.84 4.21
C ILE A 259 11.66 13.63 3.93
N LEU A 260 11.26 13.88 2.69
CA LEU A 260 9.96 13.53 2.16
C LEU A 260 10.16 12.84 0.82
N VAL A 261 9.67 11.61 0.69
CA VAL A 261 9.60 10.91 -0.61
C VAL A 261 8.16 10.56 -0.89
N GLN A 262 7.67 10.91 -2.08
CA GLN A 262 6.27 10.70 -2.46
C GLN A 262 6.11 10.30 -3.93
N ASP A 263 5.05 9.53 -4.21
CA ASP A 263 4.62 9.24 -5.58
C ASP A 263 3.97 10.49 -6.20
N PRO A 264 4.51 11.08 -7.28
CA PRO A 264 3.86 12.23 -7.93
C PRO A 264 2.54 11.85 -8.60
N THR A 265 2.34 10.57 -8.91
CA THR A 265 1.27 10.07 -9.77
C THR A 265 0.52 8.89 -9.14
N PRO A 266 -0.12 9.09 -7.99
CA PRO A 266 -0.90 8.04 -7.35
C PRO A 266 -2.01 7.54 -8.30
N PHE A 267 -2.27 6.24 -8.25
CA PHE A 267 -3.38 5.65 -8.98
C PHE A 267 -4.71 6.18 -8.44
N GLY A 268 -5.59 6.60 -9.34
CA GLY A 268 -6.89 7.15 -8.97
C GLY A 268 -7.69 7.67 -10.16
N ARG A 269 -8.98 7.94 -9.94
CA ARG A 269 -9.88 8.51 -10.95
C ARG A 269 -9.69 10.01 -11.11
N GLU A 270 -10.04 10.53 -12.29
CA GLU A 270 -10.13 11.97 -12.51
C GLU A 270 -11.20 12.59 -11.61
N GLY A 271 -10.94 13.79 -11.10
CA GLY A 271 -11.87 14.51 -10.22
C GLY A 271 -11.96 13.99 -8.77
N VAL A 272 -11.28 12.89 -8.43
CA VAL A 272 -11.22 12.36 -7.04
C VAL A 272 -9.89 12.73 -6.41
N ARG A 273 -9.91 13.23 -5.18
CA ARG A 273 -8.68 13.49 -4.41
C ARG A 273 -7.92 12.17 -4.24
N LYS A 274 -6.71 12.12 -4.77
CA LYS A 274 -5.86 10.93 -4.70
C LYS A 274 -5.01 10.99 -3.43
N ASP A 275 -5.09 9.95 -2.61
CA ASP A 275 -4.20 9.82 -1.46
C ASP A 275 -2.79 9.52 -1.96
N THR A 276 -1.94 10.55 -1.90
CA THR A 276 -0.56 10.46 -2.36
C THR A 276 0.24 9.63 -1.37
N LEU A 277 0.70 8.45 -1.78
CA LEU A 277 1.57 7.61 -0.96
C LEU A 277 2.93 8.27 -0.79
N ARG A 278 3.36 8.40 0.47
CA ARG A 278 4.60 9.07 0.86
C ARG A 278 5.13 8.58 2.19
N PHE A 279 6.43 8.78 2.42
CA PHE A 279 7.01 8.67 3.75
C PHE A 279 7.78 9.92 4.12
N GLY A 280 7.86 10.15 5.44
CA GLY A 280 8.51 11.30 6.02
C GLY A 280 7.71 12.60 5.91
N SER A 281 8.29 13.67 6.47
CA SER A 281 7.69 15.00 6.51
C SER A 281 8.78 16.06 6.50
N LEU A 282 8.51 17.21 5.88
CA LEU A 282 9.39 18.39 5.94
C LEU A 282 9.03 19.32 7.10
N ASN A 283 7.85 19.14 7.70
CA ASN A 283 7.34 20.00 8.76
C ASN A 283 7.47 19.34 10.14
N ASP A 284 7.42 18.01 10.18
CA ASP A 284 7.43 17.20 11.39
C ASP A 284 8.62 16.23 11.37
N PHE A 285 9.18 15.93 12.54
CA PHE A 285 10.29 14.99 12.65
C PHE A 285 9.76 13.55 12.78
N HIS A 286 9.29 13.00 11.67
CA HIS A 286 9.02 11.57 11.52
C HIS A 286 9.40 11.10 10.13
N ARG A 287 9.65 9.79 10.00
CA ARG A 287 9.99 9.11 8.74
C ARG A 287 8.93 8.09 8.33
N ASP A 288 7.82 8.06 9.06
CA ASP A 288 6.73 7.12 8.84
C ASP A 288 6.03 7.33 7.50
N GLY A 289 5.53 6.22 6.96
CA GLY A 289 4.65 6.22 5.80
C GLY A 289 3.24 6.66 6.17
N ASN A 290 2.52 7.25 5.22
CA ASN A 290 1.10 7.63 5.41
C ASN A 290 0.11 6.51 5.09
N TRP A 291 0.57 5.27 4.90
CA TRP A 291 -0.26 4.10 4.64
C TRP A 291 -0.69 3.42 5.95
N ARG A 292 -1.83 2.72 5.91
CA ARG A 292 -2.32 1.92 7.04
C ARG A 292 -1.58 0.57 7.06
N ASN A 293 -1.11 0.17 8.25
CA ASN A 293 -0.55 -1.16 8.50
C ASN A 293 -1.65 -2.24 8.53
#